data_AF-A0A1M6FIU2-F1
#
_entry.id   AF-A0A1M6FIU2-F1
#
_cell.length_a   1.000
_cell.length_b   1.000
_cell.length_c   1.000
_cell.angle_alpha   90.00
_cell.angle_beta   90.00
_cell.angle_gamma   90.00
#
_symmetry.space_group_name_H-M   'P 1'
#
loop_
_entity.id
_entity.type
_entity.pdbx_description
1 polymer ?
#
loop_
_entity_poly.entity_id
_entity_poly.type
_entity_poly.pdbx_seq_one_letter_code
_entity_poly.pdbx_strand_id
1 'polypeptide(L)' 'MDQDLAFANIFPMDDKFRRRSFRRLQRAYIDARYSMHYEITKEELTYLAGEVEKLKALVERVCLGGLAISS' A
#
# COMPACT_ATOMS: atom_id res chain seq x y z
N MET A 1 -11.09 -17.19 3.55
CA MET A 1 -10.95 -16.12 4.57
C MET A 1 -9.51 -15.95 5.08
N ASP A 2 -8.51 -16.63 4.51
CA ASP A 2 -7.10 -16.55 4.98
C ASP A 2 -6.28 -15.44 4.30
N GLN A 3 -6.65 -15.05 3.07
CA GLN A 3 -5.97 -14.02 2.30
C GLN A 3 -6.04 -12.63 2.96
N ASP A 4 -7.12 -12.31 3.70
CA ASP A 4 -7.42 -10.98 4.25
C ASP A 4 -6.41 -10.53 5.34
N LEU A 5 -5.93 -11.47 6.16
CA LEU A 5 -5.05 -11.18 7.30
C LEU A 5 -3.62 -10.80 6.85
N ALA A 6 -3.12 -11.41 5.78
CA ALA A 6 -1.80 -11.08 5.25
C ALA A 6 -1.75 -9.64 4.71
N PHE A 7 -2.81 -9.18 4.05
CA PHE A 7 -2.93 -7.80 3.56
C PHE A 7 -3.12 -6.79 4.70
N ALA A 8 -3.88 -7.15 5.74
CA ALA A 8 -4.07 -6.30 6.92
C ALA A 8 -2.74 -6.01 7.65
N ASN A 9 -1.77 -6.93 7.60
CA ASN A 9 -0.47 -6.75 8.23
C ASN A 9 0.51 -5.88 7.39
N ILE A 10 0.22 -5.63 6.11
CA ILE A 10 1.07 -4.79 5.24
C ILE A 10 0.81 -3.30 5.48
N PHE A 11 -0.43 -2.93 5.81
CA PHE A 11 -0.80 -1.58 6.21
C PHE A 11 -1.31 -1.56 7.66
N PRO A 12 -0.41 -1.74 8.65
CA PRO A 12 -0.80 -1.65 10.04
C PRO A 12 -1.30 -0.23 10.34
N MET A 13 -2.63 -0.09 10.47
CA MET A 13 -3.30 1.17 10.86
C MET A 13 -3.10 1.51 12.35
N ASP A 14 -2.10 0.94 13.00
CA ASP A 14 -1.79 1.12 14.41
C ASP A 14 -1.26 2.53 14.70
N ASP A 15 -0.57 3.12 13.72
CA ASP A 15 0.10 4.41 13.89
C ASP A 15 -0.63 5.57 13.17
N LYS A 16 -0.75 6.72 13.85
CA LYS A 16 -1.37 7.93 13.31
C LYS A 16 -0.65 8.45 12.06
N PHE A 17 0.68 8.32 12.00
CA PHE A 17 1.49 8.67 10.84
C PHE A 17 1.11 7.80 9.65
N ARG A 18 1.02 6.48 9.83
CA ARG A 18 0.67 5.53 8.76
C ARG A 18 -0.71 5.81 8.17
N ARG A 19 -1.71 6.08 9.03
CA ARG A 19 -3.06 6.51 8.59
C ARG A 19 -3.03 7.81 7.80
N ARG A 20 -2.21 8.78 8.22
CA ARG A 20 -2.06 10.07 7.52
C ARG A 20 -1.42 9.90 6.15
N SER A 21 -0.34 9.11 6.08
CA SER A 21 0.36 8.79 4.83
C SER A 21 -0.55 8.07 3.85
N PHE A 22 -1.36 7.10 4.31
CA PHE A 22 -2.30 6.40 3.43
C PHE A 22 -3.39 7.32 2.86
N ARG A 23 -3.98 8.19 3.69
CA ARG A 23 -4.93 9.20 3.20
C ARG A 23 -4.28 10.19 2.25
N ARG A 24 -3.01 10.56 2.51
CA ARG A 24 -2.21 11.38 1.60
C ARG A 24 -2.03 10.65 0.26
N LEU A 25 -1.61 9.39 0.23
CA LEU A 25 -1.51 8.60 -1.00
C LEU A 25 -2.83 8.55 -1.78
N GLN A 26 -3.95 8.28 -1.10
CA GLN A 26 -5.27 8.24 -1.73
C GLN A 26 -5.66 9.62 -2.30
N ARG A 27 -5.36 10.70 -1.56
CA ARG A 27 -5.49 12.07 -2.06
C ARG A 27 -4.53 12.35 -3.20
N ALA A 28 -3.28 11.88 -3.18
CA ALA A 28 -2.33 12.05 -4.27
C ALA A 28 -2.91 11.50 -5.57
N TYR A 29 -3.56 10.35 -5.53
CA TYR A 29 -4.18 9.74 -6.71
C TYR A 29 -5.37 10.54 -7.23
N ILE A 30 -6.16 11.15 -6.34
CA ILE A 30 -7.35 11.95 -6.68
C ILE A 30 -6.95 13.39 -7.06
N ASP A 31 -6.19 14.07 -6.20
CA ASP A 31 -5.69 15.42 -6.35
C ASP A 31 -4.66 15.53 -7.47
N ALA A 32 -3.77 14.56 -7.73
CA ALA A 32 -2.88 14.68 -8.91
C ALA A 32 -3.64 14.80 -10.23
N ARG A 33 -4.92 14.39 -10.26
CA ARG A 33 -5.81 14.54 -11.42
C ARG A 33 -6.69 15.79 -11.35
N TYR A 34 -6.90 16.39 -10.17
CA TYR A 34 -7.90 17.45 -9.95
C TYR A 34 -7.46 18.62 -9.05
N SER A 35 -6.22 18.68 -8.56
CA SER A 35 -5.73 19.70 -7.62
C SER A 35 -4.19 19.84 -7.59
N MET A 36 -3.71 21.06 -7.78
CA MET A 36 -2.28 21.42 -7.71
C MET A 36 -1.75 21.64 -6.27
N HIS A 37 -2.61 21.57 -5.25
CA HIS A 37 -2.26 21.87 -3.84
C HIS A 37 -1.91 20.64 -3.00
N TYR A 38 -1.44 19.57 -3.63
CA TYR A 38 -1.11 18.35 -2.93
C TYR A 38 0.34 18.39 -2.39
N GLU A 39 0.48 18.40 -1.06
CA GLU A 39 1.77 18.37 -0.37
C GLU A 39 1.97 17.07 0.41
N ILE A 40 2.96 16.29 0.00
CA ILE A 40 3.46 15.09 0.70
C ILE A 40 4.94 15.27 1.02
N THR A 41 5.37 14.84 2.21
CA THR A 41 6.80 14.90 2.55
C THR A 41 7.55 13.73 1.92
N LYS A 42 8.85 13.91 1.68
CA LYS A 42 9.71 12.84 1.16
C LYS A 42 9.70 11.61 2.07
N GLU A 43 9.67 11.80 3.39
CA GLU A 43 9.63 10.72 4.37
C GLU A 43 8.33 9.90 4.28
N GLU A 44 7.18 10.57 4.15
CA GLU A 44 5.90 9.89 3.93
C GLU A 44 5.91 9.11 2.62
N LEU A 45 6.48 9.68 1.55
CA LEU A 45 6.59 9.02 0.25
C LEU A 45 7.52 7.81 0.28
N THR A 46 8.67 7.90 0.96
CA THR A 46 9.59 6.76 1.14
C THR A 46 8.95 5.65 1.97
N TYR A 47 8.21 5.99 3.03
CA TYR A 47 7.46 5.01 3.79
C TYR A 47 6.42 4.30 2.92
N LEU A 48 5.60 5.05 2.18
CA LEU A 48 4.57 4.49 1.30
C LEU A 48 5.18 3.61 0.21
N ALA A 49 6.30 4.01 -0.39
CA ALA A 49 7.00 3.20 -1.38
C ALA A 49 7.42 1.84 -0.80
N GLY A 50 7.98 1.83 0.41
CA GLY A 50 8.38 0.59 1.09
C GLY A 50 7.19 -0.34 1.41
N GLU A 51 6.04 0.20 1.82
CA GLU A 51 4.84 -0.62 2.05
C GLU A 51 4.26 -1.16 0.73
N VAL A 52 4.31 -0.38 -0.35
CA VAL A 52 3.88 -0.83 -1.69
C VAL A 52 4.80 -1.94 -2.22
N GLU A 53 6.11 -1.87 -1.99
CA GLU A 53 7.03 -2.96 -2.36
C GLU A 53 6.73 -4.25 -1.59
N LYS A 54 6.46 -4.16 -0.29
CA LYS A 54 6.02 -5.33 0.51
C LYS A 54 4.72 -5.90 -0.01
N LEU A 55 3.74 -5.05 -0.35
CA LEU A 55 2.48 -5.46 -0.97
C LEU A 55 2.73 -6.20 -2.28
N LYS A 56 3.56 -5.62 -3.17
CA LYS A 56 3.91 -6.23 -4.45
C LYS A 56 4.56 -7.59 -4.27
N ALA A 57 5.51 -7.72 -3.35
CA ALA A 57 6.17 -9.00 -3.05
C ALA A 57 5.19 -10.05 -2.49
N LEU A 58 4.22 -9.64 -1.67
CA LEU A 58 3.18 -10.54 -1.15
C LEU A 58 2.21 -10.98 -2.26
N VAL A 59 1.74 -10.04 -3.09
CA VAL A 59 0.89 -10.35 -4.24
C VAL A 59 1.63 -11.25 -5.23
N GLU A 60 2.90 -10.98 -5.51
CA GLU A 60 3.73 -11.80 -6.40
C GLU A 60 3.84 -13.23 -5.86
N ARG A 61 4.12 -13.41 -4.56
CA ARG A 61 4.11 -14.73 -3.92
C ARG A 61 2.76 -15.43 -3.99
N VAL A 62 1.66 -14.71 -3.76
CA VAL A 62 0.31 -15.27 -3.84
C VAL A 62 -0.05 -15.67 -5.28
N CYS A 63 0.25 -14.83 -6.27
CA CYS A 63 -0.03 -15.10 -7.68
C CYS A 63 0.84 -16.25 -8.22
N LEU A 64 2.14 -16.28 -7.89
CA LEU A 64 3.04 -17.36 -8.28
C LEU A 64 2.69 -18.67 -7.56
N GLY A 65 2.31 -18.60 -6.27
CA GLY A 65 1.84 -19.76 -5.50
C GLY A 65 0.51 -20.30 -5.99
N GLY A 66 -0.41 -19.43 -6.45
CA GLY A 66 -1.70 -19.83 -7.01
C GLY A 66 -1.61 -20.53 -8.36
N LEU A 67 -0.59 -20.21 -9.19
CA LEU A 67 -0.33 -20.90 -10.45
C LEU A 67 0.20 -22.33 -10.27
N ALA A 68 0.86 -22.62 -9.14
CA ALA A 68 1.40 -23.96 -8.86
C ALA A 68 0.36 -24.94 -8.30
N ILE A 69 -0.81 -24.46 -7.82
CA ILE A 69 -1.87 -25.30 -7.25
C ILE A 69 -2.89 -25.72 -8.32
N SER A 70 -2.75 -25.25 -9.56
CA SER A 70 -3.68 -25.55 -10.68
C SER A 70 -3.12 -26.55 -11.71
N SER A 71 -2.15 -27.39 -11.34
CA SER A 71 -1.64 -28.48 -12.21
C SER A 71 -1.71 -29.84 -11.56
#